data_AF-A0AAN7LMW6-F1
#
_entry.id   AF-A0AAN7LMW6-F1
#
_cell.length_a   1.000
_cell.length_b   1.000
_cell.length_c   1.000
_cell.angle_alpha   90.00
_cell.angle_beta   90.00
_cell.angle_gamma   90.00
#
_symmetry.space_group_name_H-M   'P 1'
#
loop_
_entity.id
_entity.type
_entity.pdbx_description
1 polymer ?
#
loop_
_entity_poly.entity_id
_entity_poly.type
_entity_poly.pdbx_seq_one_letter_code
_entity_poly.pdbx_strand_id
1 'polypeptide(L)'
;MFALLDDYFEYSMQTLDICTSLETCLEKARDSQSIIQLAIKYFDEESRMVDNTEGKRYVKTLDELGRFRAAGNPFTNEFFVLFESIYKQQLVMLEKLQVRNMRFGKKIKLAKVWTRASNIILGAAVVNALIFSVVAAAMAAPR
;
A
#
# COMPACT_ATOMS: atom_id res chain seq x y z
N MET A 1 9.31 19.69 3.91
CA MET A 1 9.31 18.22 4.19
C MET A 1 7.89 17.66 4.15
N PHE A 2 6.94 18.43 4.70
CA PHE A 2 5.51 18.13 4.90
C PHE A 2 4.68 17.73 3.66
N ALA A 3 4.87 18.35 2.48
CA ALA A 3 4.04 18.04 1.31
C ALA A 3 3.97 16.54 0.89
N LEU A 4 4.99 15.73 1.19
CA LEU A 4 4.94 14.29 0.92
C LEU A 4 4.13 13.53 1.98
N LEU A 5 4.19 14.02 3.21
CA LEU A 5 3.43 13.52 4.34
C LEU A 5 1.94 13.82 4.12
N ASP A 6 1.63 15.04 3.68
CA ASP A 6 0.27 15.49 3.34
C ASP A 6 -0.31 14.65 2.19
N ASP A 7 0.44 14.52 1.09
CA ASP A 7 0.12 13.61 -0.02
C ASP A 7 -0.18 12.21 0.55
N TYR A 8 0.73 11.61 1.32
CA TYR A 8 0.57 10.27 1.90
C TYR A 8 -0.71 10.12 2.73
N PHE A 9 -1.02 11.09 3.59
CA PHE A 9 -2.21 11.02 4.41
C PHE A 9 -3.49 11.06 3.56
N GLU A 10 -3.51 11.89 2.52
CA GLU A 10 -4.63 11.97 1.59
C GLU A 10 -4.83 10.67 0.80
N TYR A 11 -3.76 10.07 0.27
CA TYR A 11 -3.82 8.74 -0.37
C TYR A 11 -4.27 7.64 0.61
N SER A 12 -3.82 7.72 1.87
CA SER A 12 -4.17 6.73 2.88
C SER A 12 -5.65 6.80 3.28
N MET A 13 -6.23 8.00 3.33
CA MET A 13 -7.66 8.19 3.55
C MET A 13 -8.48 7.59 2.40
N GLN A 14 -8.09 7.83 1.17
CA GLN A 14 -8.80 7.26 0.02
C GLN A 14 -8.64 5.74 -0.08
N THR A 15 -7.50 5.20 0.37
CA THR A 15 -7.30 3.74 0.46
C THR A 15 -8.28 3.11 1.45
N LEU A 16 -8.65 3.81 2.53
CA LEU A 16 -9.71 3.36 3.45
C LEU A 16 -11.07 3.25 2.74
N ASP A 17 -11.39 4.17 1.83
CA ASP A 17 -12.64 4.10 1.05
C ASP A 17 -12.72 2.81 0.21
N ILE A 18 -11.60 2.36 -0.36
CA ILE A 18 -11.54 1.05 -1.03
C ILE A 18 -11.74 -0.08 -0.04
N CYS A 19 -11.07 -0.04 1.12
CA CYS A 19 -11.22 -1.10 2.12
C CYS A 19 -12.69 -1.25 2.54
N THR A 20 -13.40 -0.15 2.75
CA THR A 20 -14.83 -0.16 3.06
C THR A 20 -15.68 -0.66 1.88
N SER A 21 -15.36 -0.23 0.65
CA SER A 21 -16.06 -0.72 -0.55
C SER A 21 -15.82 -2.23 -0.77
N LEU A 22 -14.59 -2.70 -0.56
CA LEU A 22 -14.20 -4.10 -0.64
C LEU A 22 -14.90 -4.93 0.42
N GLU A 23 -14.93 -4.47 1.67
CA GLU A 23 -15.65 -5.12 2.76
C GLU A 23 -17.13 -5.30 2.40
N THR A 24 -17.77 -4.25 1.89
CA THR A 24 -19.17 -4.31 1.41
C THR A 24 -19.35 -5.34 0.29
N CYS A 25 -18.41 -5.41 -0.66
CA CYS A 25 -18.45 -6.42 -1.73
C CYS A 25 -18.30 -7.84 -1.17
N LEU A 26 -17.40 -8.04 -0.21
CA LEU A 26 -17.17 -9.34 0.43
C LEU A 26 -18.37 -9.79 1.26
N GLU A 27 -19.03 -8.88 1.97
CA GLU A 27 -20.28 -9.19 2.68
C GLU A 27 -21.38 -9.64 1.71
N LYS A 28 -21.59 -8.91 0.62
CA LYS A 28 -22.55 -9.31 -0.42
C LYS A 28 -22.21 -10.66 -1.05
N ALA A 29 -20.92 -10.94 -1.27
CA ALA A 29 -20.46 -12.21 -1.81
C ALA A 29 -20.72 -13.36 -0.84
N ARG A 30 -20.45 -13.16 0.45
CA ARG A 30 -20.72 -14.11 1.53
C ARG A 30 -22.22 -14.41 1.61
N ASP A 31 -23.06 -13.38 1.61
CA ASP A 31 -24.51 -13.53 1.71
C ASP A 31 -25.06 -14.30 0.49
N SER A 32 -24.55 -13.98 -0.71
CA SER A 32 -24.89 -14.69 -1.95
C SER A 32 -24.44 -16.16 -1.92
N GLN A 33 -23.28 -16.46 -1.33
CA GLN A 33 -22.82 -17.83 -1.11
C GLN A 33 -23.75 -18.60 -0.17
N SER A 34 -24.23 -17.98 0.91
CA SER A 34 -25.19 -18.60 1.82
C SER A 34 -26.52 -18.94 1.13
N ILE A 35 -27.00 -18.08 0.23
CA ILE A 35 -28.20 -18.34 -0.59
C ILE A 35 -27.98 -19.58 -1.47
N ILE A 36 -26.84 -19.69 -2.16
CA ILE A 36 -26.52 -20.88 -2.97
C ILE A 36 -26.47 -22.15 -2.12
N GLN A 37 -25.83 -22.10 -0.96
CA GLN A 37 -25.74 -23.26 -0.07
C GLN A 37 -27.12 -23.73 0.38
N LEU A 38 -28.04 -22.79 0.64
CA LEU A 38 -29.42 -23.11 0.99
C LEU A 38 -30.18 -23.70 -0.21
N ALA A 39 -30.00 -23.17 -1.42
CA ALA A 39 -30.56 -23.74 -2.64
C ALA A 39 -30.10 -25.19 -2.87
N ILE A 40 -28.81 -25.48 -2.66
CA ILE A 40 -28.26 -26.84 -2.76
C ILE A 40 -28.90 -27.77 -1.74
N LYS A 41 -29.10 -27.30 -0.50
CA LYS A 41 -29.75 -28.07 0.55
C LYS A 41 -31.20 -28.41 0.19
N TYR A 42 -31.98 -27.42 -0.25
CA TYR A 42 -33.36 -27.66 -0.69
C TYR A 42 -33.42 -28.58 -1.90
N PHE A 43 -32.47 -28.49 -2.81
CA PHE A 43 -32.40 -29.39 -3.95
C PHE A 43 -32.22 -30.85 -3.51
N ASP A 44 -31.31 -31.13 -2.57
CA ASP A 44 -31.14 -32.49 -2.02
C ASP A 44 -32.42 -32.99 -1.33
N GLU A 45 -33.03 -32.17 -0.48
CA GLU A 45 -34.28 -32.50 0.23
C GLU A 45 -35.43 -32.79 -0.74
N GLU A 46 -35.67 -31.89 -1.72
CA GLU A 46 -36.76 -32.00 -2.70
C GLU A 46 -36.51 -33.13 -3.72
N SER A 47 -35.26 -33.49 -4.00
CA SER A 47 -34.91 -34.61 -4.91
C SER A 47 -35.23 -35.99 -4.32
N ARG A 48 -35.26 -36.11 -2.99
CA ARG A 48 -35.49 -37.36 -2.26
C ARG A 48 -36.96 -37.61 -1.92
N MET A 49 -37.84 -36.63 -2.17
CA MET A 49 -39.28 -36.78 -1.95
C MET A 49 -39.93 -37.61 -3.07
N VAL A 50 -40.66 -38.66 -2.67
CA VAL A 50 -41.27 -39.65 -3.57
C VAL A 50 -42.65 -39.19 -4.10
N ASP A 51 -43.32 -38.28 -3.38
CA ASP A 51 -44.68 -37.84 -3.73
C ASP A 51 -44.64 -36.71 -4.77
N ASN A 52 -44.94 -37.07 -6.00
CA ASN A 52 -44.63 -36.29 -7.18
C ASN A 52 -45.91 -35.80 -7.86
N THR A 53 -46.49 -34.69 -7.37
CA THR A 53 -47.34 -33.88 -8.26
C THR A 53 -46.39 -33.11 -9.17
N GLU A 54 -46.33 -33.48 -10.45
CA GLU A 54 -45.37 -33.07 -11.49
C GLU A 54 -45.20 -31.54 -11.74
N GLY A 55 -45.74 -30.67 -10.90
CA GLY A 55 -45.57 -29.21 -10.97
C GLY A 55 -45.14 -28.51 -9.68
N LYS A 56 -44.90 -29.25 -8.58
CA LYS A 56 -44.51 -28.67 -7.27
C LYS A 56 -43.10 -29.01 -6.81
N ARG A 57 -42.31 -29.68 -7.65
CA ARG A 57 -40.93 -30.06 -7.33
C ARG A 57 -40.00 -28.85 -7.47
N TYR A 58 -39.02 -28.75 -6.57
CA TYR A 58 -37.97 -27.73 -6.60
C TYR A 58 -38.44 -26.28 -6.37
N VAL A 59 -39.63 -26.07 -5.81
CA VAL A 59 -40.17 -24.71 -5.60
C VAL A 59 -39.24 -23.91 -4.69
N LYS A 60 -38.73 -24.52 -3.60
CA LYS A 60 -37.82 -23.82 -2.67
C LYS A 60 -36.44 -23.61 -3.29
N THR A 61 -35.94 -24.61 -4.01
CA THR A 61 -34.68 -24.50 -4.75
C THR A 61 -34.72 -23.33 -5.75
N LEU A 62 -35.78 -23.26 -6.56
CA LEU A 62 -35.93 -22.21 -7.58
C LEU A 62 -36.13 -20.82 -6.97
N ASP A 63 -36.82 -20.73 -5.82
CA ASP A 63 -36.96 -19.48 -5.08
C ASP A 63 -35.59 -18.94 -4.62
N GLU A 64 -34.77 -19.78 -3.97
CA GLU A 64 -33.43 -19.37 -3.53
C GLU A 64 -32.50 -19.05 -4.71
N LEU A 65 -32.56 -19.80 -5.81
CA LEU A 65 -31.82 -19.44 -7.04
C LEU A 65 -32.29 -18.10 -7.63
N GLY A 66 -33.59 -17.81 -7.54
CA GLY A 66 -34.15 -16.50 -7.88
C GLY A 66 -33.58 -15.39 -7.01
N ARG A 67 -33.49 -15.61 -5.69
CA ARG A 67 -32.87 -14.68 -4.73
C ARG A 67 -31.38 -14.48 -5.03
N PHE A 68 -30.64 -15.53 -5.36
CA PHE A 68 -29.23 -15.44 -5.75
C PHE A 68 -29.06 -14.61 -7.03
N ARG A 69 -29.90 -14.86 -8.04
CA ARG A 69 -29.90 -14.07 -9.28
C ARG A 69 -30.20 -12.60 -9.01
N ALA A 70 -31.13 -12.30 -8.10
CA ALA A 70 -31.48 -10.94 -7.71
C ALA A 70 -30.36 -10.24 -6.90
N ALA A 71 -29.59 -10.99 -6.11
CA ALA A 71 -28.43 -10.46 -5.37
C ALA A 71 -27.34 -9.92 -6.31
N GLY A 72 -27.24 -10.48 -7.52
CA GLY A 72 -26.39 -9.95 -8.59
C GLY A 72 -24.89 -10.11 -8.34
N ASN A 73 -24.08 -9.31 -9.03
CA ASN A 73 -22.63 -9.34 -8.86
C ASN A 73 -22.23 -8.50 -7.62
N PRO A 74 -21.56 -9.10 -6.62
CA PRO A 74 -21.09 -8.37 -5.45
C PRO A 74 -20.03 -7.30 -5.78
N PHE A 75 -19.25 -7.49 -6.86
CA PHE A 75 -18.25 -6.55 -7.35
C PHE A 75 -18.82 -5.75 -8.53
N THR A 76 -19.43 -4.61 -8.24
CA THR A 76 -20.04 -3.74 -9.25
C THR A 76 -18.97 -2.91 -9.98
N ASN A 77 -19.36 -2.31 -11.11
CA ASN A 77 -18.48 -1.38 -11.84
C ASN A 77 -17.98 -0.22 -10.97
N GLU A 78 -18.78 0.23 -9.99
CA GLU A 78 -18.40 1.30 -9.07
C GLU A 78 -17.16 0.93 -8.24
N PHE A 79 -17.10 -0.32 -7.75
CA PHE A 79 -15.91 -0.82 -7.05
C PHE A 79 -14.68 -0.76 -7.95
N PHE A 80 -14.79 -1.23 -9.20
CA PHE A 80 -13.66 -1.23 -10.12
C PHE A 80 -13.21 0.18 -10.53
N VAL A 81 -14.15 1.13 -10.71
CA VAL A 81 -13.84 2.54 -10.98
C VAL A 81 -13.09 3.16 -9.80
N LEU A 82 -13.54 2.94 -8.57
CA LEU A 82 -12.87 3.41 -7.35
C LEU A 82 -11.47 2.78 -7.24
N PHE A 83 -11.37 1.48 -7.45
CA PHE A 83 -10.12 0.73 -7.41
C PHE A 83 -9.09 1.26 -8.42
N GLU A 84 -9.51 1.45 -9.67
CA GLU A 84 -8.62 1.96 -10.73
C GLU A 84 -8.12 3.38 -10.44
N SER A 85 -9.00 4.24 -9.91
CA SER A 85 -8.63 5.62 -9.55
C SER A 85 -7.51 5.65 -8.52
N ILE A 86 -7.65 4.90 -7.44
CA ILE A 86 -6.66 4.87 -6.36
C ILE A 86 -5.39 4.13 -6.80
N TYR A 87 -5.51 3.08 -7.62
CA TYR A 87 -4.35 2.42 -8.20
C TYR A 87 -3.47 3.40 -8.99
N LYS A 88 -4.08 4.23 -9.85
CA LYS A 88 -3.37 5.29 -10.59
C LYS A 88 -2.73 6.30 -9.64
N GLN A 89 -3.45 6.70 -8.60
CA GLN A 89 -2.94 7.60 -7.58
C GLN A 89 -1.71 7.04 -6.85
N GLN A 90 -1.74 5.75 -6.46
CA GLN A 90 -0.62 5.07 -5.81
C GLN A 90 0.62 5.02 -6.73
N LEU A 91 0.44 4.80 -8.04
CA LEU A 91 1.54 4.84 -9.01
C LEU A 91 2.18 6.24 -9.08
N VAL A 92 1.38 7.29 -9.14
CA VAL A 92 1.89 8.69 -9.15
C VAL A 92 2.64 9.00 -7.86
N MET A 93 2.13 8.55 -6.71
CA MET A 93 2.80 8.72 -5.43
C MET A 93 4.15 7.98 -5.38
N LEU A 94 4.19 6.75 -5.88
CA LEU A 94 5.41 5.95 -5.97
C LEU A 94 6.46 6.66 -6.83
N GLU A 95 6.06 7.22 -7.97
CA GLU A 95 6.94 7.99 -8.84
C GLU A 95 7.51 9.23 -8.11
N LYS A 96 6.65 10.02 -7.45
CA LYS A 96 7.09 11.18 -6.63
C LYS A 96 8.10 10.78 -5.56
N LEU A 97 7.86 9.65 -4.88
CA LEU A 97 8.77 9.10 -3.87
C LEU A 97 10.12 8.71 -4.47
N GLN A 98 10.13 8.02 -5.62
CA GLN A 98 11.35 7.61 -6.30
C GLN A 98 12.20 8.82 -6.73
N VAL A 99 11.58 9.82 -7.36
CA VAL A 99 12.28 11.06 -7.77
C VAL A 99 12.92 11.74 -6.56
N ARG A 100 12.19 11.85 -5.45
CA ARG A 100 12.68 12.51 -4.25
C ARG A 100 13.78 11.70 -3.55
N ASN A 101 13.66 10.38 -3.51
CA ASN A 101 14.68 9.48 -2.97
C ASN A 101 16.00 9.61 -3.77
N MET A 102 15.92 9.65 -5.11
CA MET A 102 17.09 9.87 -5.96
C MET A 102 17.76 11.22 -5.67
N ARG A 103 16.96 12.29 -5.47
CA ARG A 103 17.48 13.62 -5.10
C ARG A 103 18.21 13.60 -3.75
N PHE A 104 17.65 12.92 -2.75
CA PHE A 104 18.32 12.76 -1.45
C PHE A 104 19.59 11.93 -1.55
N GLY A 105 19.58 10.84 -2.32
CA GLY A 105 20.77 10.03 -2.58
C GLY A 105 21.93 10.86 -3.16
N LYS A 106 21.64 11.77 -4.10
CA LYS A 106 22.65 12.71 -4.64
C LYS A 106 23.18 13.67 -3.59
N LYS A 107 22.30 14.26 -2.77
CA LYS A 107 22.71 15.19 -1.69
C LYS A 107 23.56 14.49 -0.62
N ILE A 108 23.21 13.28 -0.21
CA ILE A 108 23.97 12.49 0.76
C ILE A 108 25.37 12.17 0.22
N LYS A 109 25.48 11.78 -1.05
CA LYS A 109 26.79 11.56 -1.70
C LYS A 109 27.64 12.83 -1.67
N LEU A 110 27.08 13.97 -2.03
CA LEU A 110 27.79 15.25 -2.02
C LEU A 110 28.25 15.66 -0.61
N ALA A 111 27.36 15.55 0.38
CA ALA A 111 27.68 15.82 1.78
C ALA A 111 28.84 14.94 2.27
N LYS A 112 28.82 13.64 1.93
CA LYS A 112 29.90 12.69 2.29
C LYS A 112 31.24 13.08 1.66
N VAL A 113 31.25 13.55 0.42
CA VAL A 113 32.46 14.07 -0.24
C VAL A 113 32.95 15.34 0.45
N TRP A 114 32.05 16.28 0.77
CA TRP A 114 32.39 17.52 1.46
C TRP A 114 32.99 17.28 2.85
N THR A 115 32.39 16.39 3.65
CA THR A 115 32.93 16.01 4.96
C THR A 115 34.33 15.39 4.85
N ARG A 116 34.57 14.54 3.85
CA ARG A 116 35.91 13.97 3.62
C ARG A 116 36.94 15.04 3.28
N ALA A 117 36.60 15.95 2.36
CA ALA A 117 37.49 17.05 2.00
C ALA A 117 37.81 17.93 3.22
N SER A 118 36.80 18.29 4.01
CA SER A 118 36.98 19.06 5.25
C SER A 118 37.91 18.36 6.25
N ASN A 119 37.75 17.05 6.43
CA ASN A 119 38.58 16.29 7.37
C ASN A 119 40.05 16.24 6.92
N ILE A 120 40.31 16.12 5.61
CA ILE A 120 41.67 16.14 5.07
C ILE A 120 42.32 17.51 5.31
N ILE A 121 41.60 18.60 5.04
CA ILE A 121 42.09 19.97 5.23
C ILE A 121 42.41 20.22 6.70
N LEU A 122 41.51 19.85 7.61
CA LEU A 122 41.72 20.00 9.05
C LEU A 122 42.91 19.17 9.54
N GLY A 123 43.03 17.92 9.09
CA GLY A 123 44.15 17.06 9.43
C GLY A 123 45.50 17.67 9.01
N ALA A 124 45.59 18.18 7.78
CA ALA A 124 46.79 18.84 7.26
C ALA A 124 47.14 20.12 8.04
N ALA A 125 46.14 20.94 8.38
CA ALA A 125 46.34 22.16 9.16
C ALA A 125 46.89 21.87 10.56
N VAL A 126 46.37 20.85 11.24
CA VAL A 126 46.84 20.43 12.56
C VAL A 126 48.29 19.95 12.50
N VAL A 127 48.64 19.11 11.52
CA VAL A 127 50.03 18.63 11.35
C VAL A 127 50.98 19.80 11.10
N ASN A 128 50.61 20.73 10.22
CA ASN A 128 51.42 21.92 9.96
C ASN A 128 51.61 22.78 11.22
N ALA A 129 50.55 23.03 11.98
CA ALA A 129 50.63 23.80 13.23
C ALA A 129 51.56 23.14 14.26
N LEU A 130 51.55 21.80 14.36
CA LEU A 130 52.47 21.06 15.24
C LEU A 130 53.93 21.22 14.80
N ILE A 131 54.21 21.12 13.50
CA ILE A 131 55.56 21.33 12.96
C ILE A 131 56.06 22.75 13.28
N PHE A 132 55.24 23.77 13.00
CA PHE A 132 55.61 25.16 13.31
C PHE A 132 55.83 25.39 14.80
N SER A 133 55.04 24.76 15.66
CA SER A 133 55.20 24.83 17.12
C SER A 133 56.56 24.26 17.57
N VAL A 134 56.95 23.10 17.05
CA VAL A 134 58.26 22.47 17.36
C VAL A 134 59.42 23.35 16.90
N VAL A 135 59.35 23.89 15.67
CA VAL A 135 60.39 24.78 15.14
C VAL A 135 60.53 26.04 15.99
N ALA A 136 59.41 26.68 16.34
CA ALA A 136 59.41 27.87 17.19
C ALA A 136 60.02 27.59 18.58
N ALA A 137 59.66 26.45 19.19
CA ALA A 137 60.21 26.04 20.48
C ALA A 137 61.73 25.79 20.41
N ALA A 138 62.21 25.14 19.35
CA ALA A 138 63.65 24.90 19.15
C ALA A 138 64.43 26.21 18.94
N MET A 139 63.86 27.19 18.24
CA MET A 139 64.49 28.51 18.05
C MET A 139 64.53 29.35 19.33
N ALA A 140 63.60 29.15 20.26
CA ALA A 140 63.50 29.88 21.51
C ALA A 140 64.33 29.26 22.66
N ALA A 141 64.82 28.03 22.49
CA ALA A 141 65.69 27.39 23.47
C ALA A 141 67.08 28.08 23.53
N PRO A 142 67.65 28.36 24.73
CA PRO A 142 69.00 28.90 24.82
C PRO A 142 70.01 27.87 24.30
N ARG A 143 71.02 28.33 23.56
CA ARG A 143 72.13 27.49 23.08
C ARG A 143 73.08 27.13 24.20
#